data_AF-A0A1H7MPK8-F1
#
_entry.id   AF-A0A1H7MPK8-F1
#
_cell.length_a   1.000
_cell.length_b   1.000
_cell.length_c   1.000
_cell.angle_alpha   90.00
_cell.angle_beta   90.00
_cell.angle_gamma   90.00
#
_symmetry.space_group_name_H-M   'P 1'
#
loop_
_entity.id
_entity.type
_entity.pdbx_description
1 polymer ?
#
loop_
_entity_poly.entity_id
_entity_poly.type
_entity_poly.pdbx_seq_one_letter_code
_entity_poly.pdbx_strand_id
1 'polypeptide(L)'
;MGYACPVCDAPQRDETHLANHLALQAIVHGDDHETWLDEHEPSWASMNPDTLGPLVADEAEEREFDEVFEDTVDRSGSRPSPFDDGHGHEHMAGHDHAHDHDHTHSHDRGRQQFGGGGGPNLTGDAARIFEEARAMTEQMRAGENDEDEATASDGDDATASTGDDAAGSAGDDAPDEKES
;
A
#
# COMPACT_ATOMS: atom_id res chain seq x y z
N MET A 1 -18.01 -6.52 -11.21
CA MET A 1 -19.02 -5.53 -11.64
C MET A 1 -18.82 -4.31 -10.76
N GLY A 2 -18.56 -3.16 -11.34
CA GLY A 2 -18.31 -1.91 -10.65
C GLY A 2 -19.43 -0.89 -10.88
N TYR A 3 -19.18 0.36 -10.49
CA TYR A 3 -20.14 1.45 -10.63
C TYR A 3 -19.44 2.70 -11.16
N ALA A 4 -20.14 3.49 -11.97
CA ALA A 4 -19.65 4.80 -12.38
C ALA A 4 -20.09 5.86 -11.36
N CYS A 5 -19.17 6.76 -10.99
CA CYS A 5 -19.53 7.92 -10.19
C CYS A 5 -20.53 8.81 -10.96
N PRO A 6 -21.70 9.15 -10.39
CA PRO A 6 -22.74 9.94 -11.09
C PRO A 6 -22.33 11.40 -11.38
N VAL A 7 -21.24 11.88 -10.77
CA VAL A 7 -20.77 13.26 -10.92
C VAL A 7 -19.63 13.37 -11.96
N CYS A 8 -18.64 12.49 -11.88
CA CYS A 8 -17.43 12.58 -12.70
C CYS A 8 -17.21 11.36 -13.63
N ASP A 9 -18.16 10.43 -13.70
CA ASP A 9 -18.13 9.20 -14.50
C ASP A 9 -16.95 8.24 -14.19
N ALA A 10 -16.16 8.52 -13.15
CA ALA A 10 -15.02 7.70 -12.77
C ALA A 10 -15.48 6.28 -12.37
N PRO A 11 -14.90 5.22 -12.96
CA PRO A 11 -15.28 3.85 -12.65
C PRO A 11 -14.73 3.44 -11.28
N GLN A 12 -15.58 2.80 -10.47
CA GLN A 12 -15.30 2.32 -9.12
C GLN A 12 -15.52 0.81 -9.07
N ARG A 13 -14.68 0.11 -8.31
CA ARG A 13 -14.66 -1.36 -8.31
C ARG A 13 -15.92 -1.98 -7.71
N ASP A 14 -16.45 -1.37 -6.66
CA ASP A 14 -17.62 -1.81 -5.91
C ASP A 14 -18.30 -0.62 -5.21
N GLU A 15 -19.47 -0.87 -4.62
CA GLU A 15 -20.30 0.14 -3.96
C GLU A 15 -19.58 0.86 -2.80
N THR A 16 -18.74 0.16 -2.04
CA THR A 16 -17.96 0.75 -0.95
C THR A 16 -16.90 1.71 -1.49
N HIS A 17 -16.23 1.37 -2.60
CA HIS A 17 -15.29 2.27 -3.28
C HIS A 17 -16.01 3.50 -3.87
N LEU A 18 -17.22 3.31 -4.41
CA LEU A 18 -18.05 4.43 -4.88
C LEU A 18 -18.40 5.40 -3.74
N ALA A 19 -18.88 4.89 -2.60
CA ALA A 19 -19.19 5.72 -1.44
C ALA A 19 -17.96 6.47 -0.92
N ASN A 20 -16.81 5.80 -0.82
CA ASN A 20 -15.56 6.45 -0.41
C ASN A 20 -15.13 7.54 -1.39
N HIS A 21 -15.21 7.29 -2.70
CA HIS A 21 -14.87 8.27 -3.72
C HIS A 21 -15.76 9.53 -3.57
N LEU A 22 -17.08 9.37 -3.52
CA LEU A 22 -18.02 10.48 -3.36
C LEU A 22 -17.73 11.26 -2.07
N ALA A 23 -17.61 10.58 -0.93
CA ALA A 23 -17.42 11.22 0.38
C ALA A 23 -16.07 11.97 0.47
N LEU A 24 -14.97 11.38 -0.03
CA LEU A 24 -13.67 12.03 -0.01
C LEU A 24 -13.63 13.25 -0.94
N GLN A 25 -14.21 13.14 -2.14
CA GLN A 25 -14.28 14.27 -3.07
C GLN A 25 -15.11 15.41 -2.46
N ALA A 26 -16.26 15.09 -1.85
CA ALA A 26 -17.08 16.06 -1.13
C ALA A 26 -16.30 16.75 0.00
N ILE A 27 -15.62 16.00 0.87
CA ILE A 27 -14.89 16.56 2.02
C ILE A 27 -13.69 17.41 1.59
N VAL A 28 -12.94 16.96 0.58
CA VAL A 28 -11.67 17.62 0.17
C VAL A 28 -11.93 18.82 -0.72
N HIS A 29 -12.94 18.74 -1.59
CA HIS A 29 -13.17 19.74 -2.63
C HIS A 29 -14.41 20.60 -2.40
N GLY A 30 -15.39 20.15 -1.61
CA GLY A 30 -16.66 20.84 -1.38
C GLY A 30 -17.37 21.17 -2.70
N ASP A 31 -17.45 20.17 -3.59
CA ASP A 31 -17.81 20.33 -4.99
C ASP A 31 -19.16 19.69 -5.34
N ASP A 32 -19.38 19.43 -6.62
CA ASP A 32 -20.59 18.78 -7.12
C ASP A 32 -20.84 17.40 -6.45
N HIS A 33 -19.81 16.74 -5.90
CA HIS A 33 -19.97 15.50 -5.13
C HIS A 33 -20.65 15.75 -3.78
N GLU A 34 -20.35 16.86 -3.10
CA GLU A 34 -21.03 17.26 -1.86
C GLU A 34 -22.49 17.60 -2.14
N THR A 35 -22.75 18.39 -3.18
CA THR A 35 -24.13 18.76 -3.56
C THR A 35 -24.96 17.52 -3.90
N TRP A 36 -24.40 16.60 -4.69
CA TRP A 36 -25.09 15.36 -5.04
C TRP A 36 -25.39 14.50 -3.80
N LEU A 37 -24.43 14.37 -2.88
CA LEU A 37 -24.62 13.63 -1.63
C LEU A 37 -25.65 14.30 -0.71
N ASP A 38 -25.67 15.62 -0.61
CA ASP A 38 -26.65 16.35 0.21
C ASP A 38 -28.07 16.20 -0.34
N GLU A 39 -28.24 16.05 -1.66
CA GLU A 39 -29.53 15.82 -2.30
C GLU A 39 -30.04 14.38 -2.12
N HIS A 40 -29.16 13.38 -2.22
CA HIS A 40 -29.55 11.97 -2.20
C HIS A 40 -29.53 11.38 -0.79
N GLU A 41 -28.52 11.71 0.01
CA GLU A 41 -28.35 11.22 1.37
C GLU A 41 -27.81 12.32 2.31
N PRO A 42 -28.66 13.24 2.83
CA PRO A 42 -28.23 14.39 3.64
C PRO A 42 -27.46 14.04 4.92
N SER A 43 -27.49 12.77 5.34
CA SER A 43 -26.79 12.27 6.52
C SER A 43 -25.48 11.54 6.21
N TRP A 44 -25.05 11.56 4.95
CA TRP A 44 -23.84 10.90 4.44
C TRP A 44 -22.59 11.21 5.27
N ALA A 45 -22.45 12.45 5.75
CA ALA A 45 -21.27 12.90 6.49
C ALA A 45 -21.05 12.15 7.83
N SER A 46 -22.09 11.47 8.33
CA SER A 46 -22.04 10.65 9.54
C SER A 46 -22.06 9.14 9.28
N MET A 47 -22.14 8.74 8.01
CA MET A 47 -22.22 7.34 7.58
C MET A 47 -20.84 6.78 7.27
N ASN A 48 -20.70 5.46 7.41
CA ASN A 48 -19.52 4.76 6.94
C ASN A 48 -19.72 4.33 5.46
N PRO A 49 -18.65 4.11 4.68
CA PRO A 49 -18.77 3.67 3.29
C PRO A 49 -19.55 2.38 3.11
N ASP A 50 -19.49 1.44 4.07
CA ASP A 50 -20.24 0.18 3.99
C ASP A 50 -21.77 0.40 4.11
N THR A 51 -22.18 1.45 4.82
CA THR A 51 -23.60 1.82 4.97
C THR A 51 -24.08 2.76 3.88
N LEU A 52 -23.19 3.63 3.39
CA LEU A 52 -23.49 4.59 2.32
C LEU A 52 -23.45 3.93 0.94
N GLY A 53 -22.58 2.94 0.74
CA GLY A 53 -22.38 2.20 -0.51
C GLY A 53 -23.66 1.70 -1.15
N PRO A 54 -24.49 0.91 -0.44
CA PRO A 54 -25.75 0.41 -0.99
C PRO A 54 -26.69 1.54 -1.44
N LEU A 55 -26.76 2.63 -0.67
CA LEU A 55 -27.65 3.77 -0.96
C LEU A 55 -27.23 4.51 -2.22
N VAL A 56 -25.92 4.73 -2.40
CA VAL A 56 -25.41 5.42 -3.60
C VAL A 56 -25.34 4.50 -4.82
N ALA A 57 -25.22 3.18 -4.62
CA ALA A 57 -25.20 2.20 -5.69
C ALA A 57 -26.57 2.04 -6.37
N ASP A 58 -27.68 2.18 -5.64
CA ASP A 58 -29.04 2.16 -6.20
C ASP A 58 -29.26 3.28 -7.24
N GLU A 59 -28.57 4.42 -7.08
CA GLU A 59 -28.68 5.59 -7.96
C GLU A 59 -27.54 5.68 -8.99
N ALA A 60 -26.52 4.82 -8.89
CA ALA A 60 -25.36 4.83 -9.78
C ALA A 60 -25.50 3.81 -10.92
N GLU A 61 -24.94 4.16 -12.08
CA GLU A 61 -24.88 3.23 -13.22
C GLU A 61 -23.87 2.11 -12.92
N GLU A 62 -24.32 0.84 -12.98
CA GLU A 62 -23.44 -0.32 -13.00
C GLU A 62 -22.55 -0.32 -14.26
N ARG A 63 -21.24 -0.53 -14.08
CA ARG A 63 -20.26 -0.52 -15.17
C ARG A 63 -19.21 -1.62 -14.99
N GLU A 64 -18.67 -2.13 -16.09
CA GLU A 64 -17.48 -2.98 -16.02
C GLU A 64 -16.26 -2.16 -15.60
N PHE A 65 -15.52 -2.70 -14.63
CA PHE A 65 -14.26 -2.14 -14.18
C PHE A 65 -13.11 -2.91 -14.85
N ASP A 66 -12.18 -2.18 -15.47
CA ASP A 66 -11.04 -2.76 -16.18
C ASP A 66 -9.92 -3.12 -15.19
N GLU A 67 -9.74 -4.41 -14.92
CA GLU A 67 -8.76 -4.94 -13.98
C GLU A 67 -7.34 -4.99 -14.61
N VAL A 68 -6.72 -3.83 -14.86
CA VAL A 68 -5.42 -3.76 -15.57
C VAL A 68 -4.19 -4.06 -14.71
N PHE A 69 -4.34 -4.24 -13.40
CA PHE A 69 -3.21 -4.33 -12.47
C PHE A 69 -2.92 -5.74 -11.94
N GLU A 70 -3.74 -6.75 -12.21
CA GLU A 70 -3.45 -8.12 -11.75
C GLU A 70 -2.20 -8.71 -12.43
N ASP A 71 -1.93 -8.36 -13.69
CA ASP A 71 -0.80 -8.90 -14.47
C ASP A 71 0.53 -8.17 -14.23
N THR A 72 0.51 -6.95 -13.66
CA THR A 72 1.73 -6.16 -13.43
C THR A 72 2.36 -6.37 -12.05
N VAL A 73 1.63 -7.00 -11.13
CA VAL A 73 2.09 -7.31 -9.77
C VAL A 73 2.45 -8.78 -9.61
N ASP A 74 2.77 -9.47 -10.71
CA ASP A 74 3.27 -10.83 -10.67
C ASP A 74 4.55 -10.89 -9.80
N ARG A 75 4.36 -11.16 -8.50
CA ARG A 75 5.42 -11.36 -7.52
C ARG A 75 6.16 -12.68 -7.74
N SER A 76 5.73 -13.50 -8.71
CA SER A 76 6.47 -14.67 -9.17
C SER A 76 7.56 -14.30 -10.19
N GLY A 77 7.44 -13.14 -10.84
CA GLY A 77 8.52 -12.44 -11.52
C GLY A 77 9.44 -11.72 -10.53
N SER A 78 10.17 -12.50 -9.72
CA SER A 78 11.24 -12.02 -8.83
C SER A 78 12.14 -11.04 -9.59
N ARG A 79 11.96 -9.73 -9.40
CA ARG A 79 13.00 -8.76 -9.73
C ARG A 79 14.18 -9.17 -8.85
N PRO A 80 15.35 -9.54 -9.41
CA PRO A 80 16.47 -9.96 -8.60
C PRO A 80 16.76 -8.84 -7.61
N SER A 81 16.56 -9.13 -6.33
CA SER A 81 17.07 -8.25 -5.29
C SER A 81 18.59 -8.23 -5.50
N PRO A 82 19.24 -7.07 -5.58
CA PRO A 82 20.69 -6.98 -5.78
C PRO A 82 21.52 -7.56 -4.61
N PHE A 83 20.87 -8.24 -3.65
CA PHE A 83 21.45 -8.93 -2.50
C PHE A 83 21.23 -10.46 -2.53
N ASP A 84 20.61 -11.03 -3.58
CA ASP A 84 20.41 -12.49 -3.67
C ASP A 84 21.60 -13.16 -4.39
N ASP A 85 22.67 -13.43 -3.63
CA ASP A 85 23.85 -14.15 -4.09
C ASP A 85 23.56 -15.67 -4.10
N GLY A 86 23.07 -16.13 -5.25
CA GLY A 86 23.35 -17.43 -5.86
C GLY A 86 23.35 -18.70 -4.99
N HIS A 87 22.18 -19.35 -4.86
CA HIS A 87 22.12 -20.81 -4.74
C HIS A 87 21.09 -21.39 -5.72
N GLY A 88 21.61 -22.17 -6.69
CA GLY A 88 20.96 -22.45 -7.96
C GLY A 88 19.90 -23.55 -7.99
N HIS A 89 19.14 -23.54 -9.09
CA HIS A 89 18.50 -24.72 -9.66
C HIS A 89 18.55 -24.64 -11.18
N GLU A 90 19.31 -25.56 -11.75
CA GLU A 90 19.50 -25.81 -13.17
C GLU A 90 18.20 -26.40 -13.78
N HIS A 91 17.46 -25.59 -14.53
CA HIS A 91 16.40 -26.06 -15.42
C HIS A 91 16.81 -25.88 -16.88
N MET A 92 17.41 -26.93 -17.43
CA MET A 92 17.55 -27.13 -18.87
C MET A 92 16.18 -27.50 -19.47
N ALA A 93 15.54 -26.58 -20.18
CA ALA A 93 14.53 -26.91 -21.19
C ALA A 93 14.38 -25.73 -22.16
N GLY A 94 14.82 -25.93 -23.40
CA GLY A 94 14.91 -24.88 -24.41
C GLY A 94 13.57 -24.35 -24.90
N HIS A 95 13.58 -23.08 -25.30
CA HIS A 95 12.65 -22.57 -26.30
C HIS A 95 13.31 -21.48 -27.14
N ASP A 96 13.42 -21.76 -28.43
CA ASP A 96 13.97 -20.89 -29.46
C ASP A 96 12.84 -19.96 -29.94
N HIS A 97 12.95 -18.66 -29.68
CA HIS A 97 12.07 -17.66 -30.27
C HIS A 97 12.90 -16.60 -31.00
N ALA A 98 13.30 -16.97 -32.21
CA ALA A 98 13.64 -16.01 -33.25
C ALA A 98 12.37 -15.28 -33.68
N HIS A 99 12.25 -14.00 -33.32
CA HIS A 99 11.31 -13.08 -33.96
C HIS A 99 12.11 -11.98 -34.68
N ASP A 100 12.25 -12.19 -35.98
CA ASP A 100 12.59 -11.19 -36.98
C ASP A 100 11.39 -10.24 -37.11
N HIS A 101 11.57 -8.97 -36.77
CA HIS A 101 10.65 -7.90 -37.13
C HIS A 101 11.45 -6.70 -37.64
N ASP A 102 11.60 -6.68 -38.97
CA ASP A 102 11.85 -5.48 -39.75
C ASP A 102 10.67 -4.50 -39.57
N HIS A 103 10.90 -3.41 -38.85
CA HIS A 103 10.05 -2.23 -38.90
C HIS A 103 10.91 -0.98 -39.07
N THR A 104 11.10 -0.61 -40.33
CA THR A 104 11.52 0.73 -40.71
C THR A 104 10.40 1.72 -40.39
N HIS A 105 10.47 2.37 -39.22
CA HIS A 105 9.66 3.55 -38.94
C HIS A 105 10.55 4.73 -38.56
N SER A 106 10.79 5.58 -39.56
CA SER A 106 11.35 6.91 -39.40
C SER A 106 10.31 7.79 -38.72
N HIS A 107 10.48 8.01 -37.42
CA HIS A 107 9.91 9.17 -36.74
C HIS A 107 10.99 9.81 -35.87
N ASP A 108 11.54 10.88 -36.42
CA ASP A 108 12.24 11.95 -35.73
C ASP A 108 11.31 12.56 -34.68
N ARG A 109 11.41 12.08 -33.43
CA ARG A 109 11.10 12.83 -32.20
C ARG A 109 12.02 12.34 -31.09
N GLY A 110 12.77 13.28 -30.53
CA GLY A 110 13.83 13.07 -29.54
C GLY A 110 13.49 12.08 -28.44
N ARG A 111 14.08 10.90 -28.57
CA ARG A 111 14.18 9.83 -27.58
C ARG A 111 15.02 10.32 -26.40
N GLN A 112 14.38 10.89 -25.39
CA GLN A 112 15.01 11.01 -24.06
C GLN A 112 15.02 9.61 -23.45
N GLN A 113 16.11 8.91 -23.74
CA GLN A 113 16.42 7.58 -23.27
C GLN A 113 16.71 7.62 -21.78
N PHE A 114 15.67 7.56 -20.95
CA PHE A 114 15.81 7.19 -19.53
C PHE A 114 16.14 5.70 -19.48
N GLY A 115 17.43 5.38 -19.46
CA GLY A 115 17.91 4.01 -19.37
C GLY A 115 19.23 3.83 -20.11
N GLY A 116 20.33 4.10 -19.41
CA GLY A 116 21.67 3.82 -19.94
C GLY A 116 22.77 4.56 -19.19
N GLY A 117 23.25 3.97 -18.09
CA GLY A 117 24.65 3.95 -17.65
C GLY A 117 25.56 5.17 -17.87
N GLY A 118 25.03 6.39 -17.82
CA GLY A 118 25.79 7.63 -17.90
C GLY A 118 25.47 8.44 -16.67
N GLY A 119 26.34 8.37 -15.66
CA GLY A 119 26.23 9.25 -14.50
C GLY A 119 26.08 10.69 -15.00
N PRO A 120 25.18 11.50 -14.40
CA PRO A 120 25.05 12.89 -14.80
C PRO A 120 26.44 13.54 -14.73
N ASN A 121 26.81 14.35 -15.72
CA ASN A 121 28.03 15.15 -15.70
C ASN A 121 27.86 16.26 -14.64
N LEU A 122 27.84 15.85 -13.38
CA LEU A 122 27.67 16.69 -12.22
C LEU A 122 28.98 17.43 -12.03
N THR A 123 28.94 18.74 -12.21
CA THR A 123 30.08 19.62 -11.96
C THR A 123 29.70 20.58 -10.84
N GLY A 124 30.71 21.13 -10.15
CA GLY A 124 30.49 22.12 -9.09
C GLY A 124 29.76 21.55 -7.87
N ASP A 125 28.77 22.30 -7.35
CA ASP A 125 28.08 21.98 -6.10
C ASP A 125 27.36 20.63 -6.11
N ALA A 126 26.81 20.24 -7.26
CA ALA A 126 26.11 18.96 -7.36
C ALA A 126 27.07 17.79 -7.08
N ALA A 127 28.28 17.80 -7.63
CA ALA A 127 29.28 16.77 -7.38
C ALA A 127 29.65 16.69 -5.88
N ARG A 128 29.79 17.84 -5.22
CA ARG A 128 30.10 17.93 -3.78
C ARG A 128 28.97 17.30 -2.93
N ILE A 129 27.71 17.59 -3.25
CA ILE A 129 26.55 17.07 -2.51
C ILE A 129 26.47 15.54 -2.62
N PHE A 130 26.75 14.94 -3.78
CA PHE A 130 26.74 13.47 -3.92
C PHE A 130 27.92 12.79 -3.23
N GLU A 131 29.07 13.46 -3.16
CA GLU A 131 30.23 12.97 -2.41
C GLU A 131 29.96 12.98 -0.90
N GLU A 132 29.37 14.07 -0.39
CA GLU A 132 28.90 14.17 1.00
C GLU A 132 27.80 13.14 1.30
N ALA A 133 26.87 12.99 0.35
CA ALA A 133 25.92 11.89 0.16
C ALA A 133 26.49 10.52 0.58
N ARG A 134 27.50 10.11 -0.18
CA ARG A 134 28.16 8.81 -0.06
C ARG A 134 28.93 8.68 1.25
N ALA A 135 29.63 9.73 1.69
CA ALA A 135 30.39 9.71 2.94
C ALA A 135 29.50 9.50 4.18
N MET A 136 28.27 10.03 4.18
CA MET A 136 27.30 9.75 5.25
C MET A 136 26.83 8.28 5.21
N THR A 137 26.60 7.73 4.01
CA THR A 137 26.23 6.31 3.86
C THR A 137 27.36 5.37 4.31
N GLU A 138 28.62 5.69 4.01
CA GLU A 138 29.78 4.91 4.45
C GLU A 138 29.98 4.96 5.97
N GLN A 139 29.76 6.11 6.60
CA GLN A 139 29.81 6.23 8.07
C GLN A 139 28.72 5.41 8.76
N MET A 140 27.49 5.42 8.24
CA MET A 140 26.43 4.55 8.75
C MET A 140 26.81 3.08 8.60
N ARG A 141 27.35 2.68 7.45
CA ARG A 141 27.79 1.30 7.19
C ARG A 141 28.96 0.83 8.06
N ALA A 142 29.89 1.73 8.38
CA ALA A 142 31.05 1.41 9.21
C ALA A 142 30.69 1.32 10.71
N GLY A 143 29.73 2.12 11.17
CA GLY A 143 29.28 2.11 12.57
C GLY A 143 28.52 0.85 12.98
N GLU A 144 28.07 0.03 12.03
CA GLU A 144 27.37 -1.25 12.25
C GLU A 144 28.34 -2.44 12.49
N ASN A 145 29.66 -2.25 12.37
CA ASN A 145 30.66 -3.32 12.46
C ASN A 145 31.55 -3.25 13.73
N ASP A 146 31.25 -2.34 14.67
CA ASP A 146 31.95 -2.17 15.96
C ASP A 146 31.06 -2.61 17.15
N GLU A 147 30.27 -3.69 16.97
CA GLU A 147 29.52 -4.36 18.05
C GLU A 147 29.89 -5.84 18.19
N ASP A 148 31.20 -6.14 18.17
CA ASP A 148 31.75 -7.46 18.55
C ASP A 148 32.88 -7.30 19.59
N GLU A 149 32.58 -6.67 20.73
CA GLU A 149 33.40 -6.77 21.94
C GLU A 149 32.55 -6.95 23.21
N ALA A 150 32.18 -8.21 23.43
CA ALA A 150 31.87 -8.90 24.68
C ALA A 150 31.66 -8.07 25.97
N THR A 151 30.43 -8.09 26.49
CA THR A 151 30.19 -8.39 27.91
C THR A 151 28.97 -9.31 28.06
N ALA A 152 29.20 -10.62 28.14
CA ALA A 152 28.23 -11.53 28.73
C ALA A 152 28.16 -11.21 30.24
N SER A 153 27.17 -10.42 30.64
CA SER A 153 26.78 -10.30 32.05
C SER A 153 25.69 -11.33 32.32
N ASP A 154 26.13 -12.49 32.77
CA ASP A 154 25.32 -13.50 33.44
C ASP A 154 24.57 -12.83 34.60
N GLY A 155 23.24 -12.86 34.54
CA GLY A 155 22.33 -12.18 35.46
C GLY A 155 21.16 -13.08 35.81
N ASP A 156 21.47 -14.16 36.52
CA ASP A 156 20.52 -15.02 37.21
C ASP A 156 19.89 -14.22 38.37
N ASP A 157 18.56 -14.02 38.35
CA ASP A 157 17.78 -13.95 39.60
C ASP A 157 16.32 -14.36 39.34
N ALA A 158 16.02 -15.57 39.79
CA ALA A 158 14.72 -16.20 39.72
C ALA A 158 13.76 -15.63 40.78
N THR A 159 12.59 -15.14 40.34
CA THR A 159 11.43 -15.05 41.22
C THR A 159 10.14 -15.13 40.40
N ALA A 160 9.66 -16.35 40.18
CA ALA A 160 8.25 -16.62 39.87
C ALA A 160 7.67 -17.35 41.08
N SER A 161 7.17 -16.57 42.05
CA SER A 161 6.45 -17.08 43.20
C SER A 161 5.06 -17.53 42.75
N THR A 162 4.88 -18.84 42.57
CA THR A 162 3.58 -19.47 42.44
C THR A 162 2.97 -19.68 43.83
N GLY A 163 1.85 -19.01 44.08
CA GLY A 163 0.86 -19.31 45.11
C GLY A 163 -0.41 -18.59 44.66
N ASP A 164 -1.42 -19.26 44.09
CA ASP A 164 -2.33 -20.20 44.76
C ASP A 164 -2.82 -19.65 46.11
N ASP A 165 -4.01 -19.04 46.11
CA ASP A 165 -5.10 -19.55 46.94
C ASP A 165 -6.40 -18.76 46.72
N ALA A 166 -7.48 -19.54 46.65
CA ALA A 166 -8.85 -19.13 46.42
C ALA A 166 -9.53 -18.58 47.68
N ALA A 167 -10.48 -17.65 47.53
CA ALA A 167 -11.64 -17.54 48.42
C ALA A 167 -12.73 -16.65 47.79
N GLY A 168 -13.93 -17.20 47.66
CA GLY A 168 -15.10 -16.52 47.10
C GLY A 168 -15.79 -15.54 48.03
N SER A 169 -16.82 -14.88 47.50
CA SER A 169 -18.01 -14.54 48.26
C SER A 169 -19.19 -14.39 47.29
N ALA A 170 -20.21 -15.22 47.52
CA ALA A 170 -21.54 -15.06 46.99
C ALA A 170 -22.30 -13.98 47.80
N GLY A 171 -23.23 -13.29 47.14
CA GLY A 171 -24.19 -12.36 47.74
C GLY A 171 -24.73 -11.43 46.65
N ASP A 172 -25.79 -11.81 45.93
CA ASP A 172 -27.20 -11.61 46.31
C ASP A 172 -27.62 -10.14 46.20
N ASP A 173 -28.32 -9.79 45.10
CA ASP A 173 -29.54 -8.97 45.14
C ASP A 173 -30.27 -9.09 43.79
N ALA A 174 -31.52 -9.56 43.84
CA ALA A 174 -32.43 -9.73 42.71
C ALA A 174 -33.66 -8.80 42.91
N PRO A 175 -34.68 -8.90 42.04
CA PRO A 175 -35.07 -7.92 41.02
C PRO A 175 -36.11 -6.88 41.48
N ASP A 176 -36.18 -5.73 40.80
CA ASP A 176 -37.33 -4.81 40.91
C ASP A 176 -38.27 -4.99 39.71
N GLU A 177 -39.40 -5.64 39.97
CA GLU A 177 -40.54 -5.76 39.05
C GLU A 177 -41.62 -4.70 39.38
N LYS A 178 -41.97 -3.89 38.36
CA LYS A 178 -43.32 -3.44 37.94
C LYS A 178 -44.23 -2.61 38.87
N GLU A 179 -44.68 -1.47 38.34
CA GLU A 179 -46.06 -0.90 38.35
C GLU A 179 -46.00 0.35 37.44
N SER A 180 -46.94 0.76 36.57
CA SER A 180 -48.30 0.38 36.16
C SER A 180 -48.56 1.01 34.78
#